data_AF-A0A1C5LNE9-F1
#
_entry.id   AF-A0A1C5LNE9-F1
#
_cell.length_a   1.000
_cell.length_b   1.000
_cell.length_c   1.000
_cell.angle_alpha   90.00
_cell.angle_beta   90.00
_cell.angle_gamma   90.00
#
_symmetry.space_group_name_H-M   'P 1'
#
loop_
_entity.id
_entity.type
_entity.pdbx_description
1 polymer ?
#
loop_
_entity_poly.entity_id
_entity_poly.type
_entity_poly.pdbx_seq_one_letter_code
_entity_poly.pdbx_strand_id
1 'polypeptide(L)'
;MGLFEDVVINAKSAVSVVGKKAGEIVDISKLRITAADLNNEISKRFESLGRVIYDAKKTENDTSDLVTECISAIDDLYEQLDAVNEQIIALRKKTICRNCGAINPQDSIFCSKCGNRLVNDGPSADENSEGK
;
A
#
# COMPACT_ATOMS: atom_id res chain seq x y z
N MET A 1 27.02 -8.54 -18.93
CA MET A 1 26.58 -9.20 -17.68
C MET A 1 25.65 -8.25 -16.96
N GLY A 2 24.49 -8.74 -16.49
CA GLY A 2 23.68 -8.05 -15.48
C GLY A 2 22.36 -7.43 -15.95
N LEU A 3 21.45 -8.20 -16.56
CA LEU A 3 20.03 -7.81 -16.75
C LEU A 3 19.05 -8.96 -16.42
N PHE A 4 19.55 -10.11 -15.97
CA PHE A 4 18.73 -11.29 -15.62
C PHE A 4 18.50 -11.44 -14.11
N GLU A 5 19.00 -10.52 -13.28
CA GLU A 5 18.87 -10.62 -11.82
C GLU A 5 17.56 -10.02 -11.26
N ASP A 6 16.84 -9.19 -12.03
CA ASP A 6 15.58 -8.59 -11.55
C ASP A 6 14.34 -9.46 -11.77
N VAL A 7 14.43 -10.50 -12.60
CA VAL A 7 13.31 -11.43 -12.86
C VAL A 7 13.08 -12.39 -11.67
N VAL A 8 14.12 -12.64 -10.86
CA VAL A 8 14.08 -13.60 -9.74
C VAL A 8 13.47 -13.00 -8.46
N ILE A 9 13.26 -11.67 -8.41
CA ILE A 9 12.84 -10.99 -7.18
C ILE A 9 11.35 -11.19 -6.88
N ASN A 10 10.49 -11.41 -7.88
CA ASN A 10 9.04 -11.49 -7.65
C ASN A 10 8.58 -12.80 -6.96
N ALA A 11 9.40 -13.86 -6.99
CA ALA A 11 9.10 -15.09 -6.26
C ALA A 11 9.24 -14.93 -4.73
N LYS A 12 10.10 -14.01 -4.25
CA LYS A 12 10.28 -13.76 -2.81
C LYS A 12 9.23 -12.80 -2.25
N SER A 13 8.80 -11.81 -3.02
CA SER A 13 7.80 -10.82 -2.61
C SER A 13 6.43 -11.47 -2.39
N ALA A 14 5.96 -12.30 -3.33
CA ALA A 14 4.68 -13.00 -3.24
C ALA A 14 4.61 -13.98 -2.06
N VAL A 15 5.73 -14.66 -1.73
CA VAL A 15 5.83 -15.57 -0.58
C VAL A 15 5.75 -14.83 0.77
N SER A 16 6.27 -13.61 0.85
CA SER A 16 6.20 -12.81 2.08
C SER A 16 4.80 -12.26 2.38
N VAL A 17 4.00 -12.00 1.34
CA VAL A 17 2.64 -11.44 1.47
C VAL A 17 1.59 -12.52 1.78
N VAL A 18 1.79 -13.75 1.32
CA VAL A 18 0.86 -14.88 1.61
C VAL A 18 1.21 -15.64 2.90
N GLY A 19 2.47 -15.64 3.36
CA GLY A 19 2.91 -16.42 4.52
C GLY A 19 2.68 -15.81 5.91
N LYS A 20 2.50 -14.48 6.03
CA LYS A 20 2.43 -13.80 7.34
C LYS A 20 1.00 -13.61 7.90
N LYS A 21 0.07 -14.51 7.59
CA LYS A 21 -1.28 -14.51 8.19
C LYS A 21 -1.35 -15.12 9.61
N ALA A 22 -0.23 -15.34 10.28
CA ALA A 22 -0.20 -15.83 11.66
C ALA A 22 0.65 -14.91 12.56
N GLY A 23 0.10 -13.77 12.98
CA GLY A 23 0.50 -13.14 14.25
C GLY A 23 1.24 -11.80 14.22
N GLU A 24 1.55 -11.20 13.07
CA GLU A 24 2.08 -9.82 13.06
C GLU A 24 0.94 -8.80 12.89
N ILE A 25 0.71 -7.98 13.91
CA ILE A 25 0.03 -6.69 13.74
C ILE A 25 0.95 -5.89 12.81
N VAL A 26 0.59 -5.80 11.53
CA VAL A 26 1.32 -4.97 10.58
C VAL A 26 0.92 -3.53 10.86
N ASP A 27 1.83 -2.78 11.48
CA ASP A 27 1.60 -1.37 11.77
C ASP A 27 1.39 -0.56 10.49
N ILE A 28 0.54 0.47 10.58
CA ILE A 28 0.32 1.44 9.51
C ILE A 28 1.66 2.01 9.01
N SER A 29 2.64 2.20 9.89
CA SER A 29 3.98 2.68 9.52
C SER A 29 4.71 1.73 8.57
N LYS A 30 4.61 0.40 8.77
CA LYS A 30 5.21 -0.60 7.87
C LYS A 30 4.53 -0.57 6.51
N LEU A 31 3.19 -0.54 6.48
CA LEU A 31 2.43 -0.45 5.23
C LEU A 31 2.76 0.83 4.44
N ARG A 32 2.98 1.96 5.12
CA ARG A 32 3.39 3.21 4.46
C ARG A 32 4.78 3.12 3.84
N ILE A 33 5.72 2.42 4.49
CA ILE A 33 7.04 2.17 3.90
C ILE A 33 6.89 1.30 2.66
N THR A 34 6.12 0.20 2.74
CA THR A 34 5.85 -0.66 1.58
C THR A 34 5.21 0.11 0.42
N ALA A 35 4.25 0.99 0.69
CA ALA A 35 3.67 1.84 -0.35
C ALA A 35 4.70 2.80 -0.97
N ALA A 36 5.61 3.36 -0.18
CA ALA A 36 6.69 4.21 -0.70
C ALA A 36 7.67 3.41 -1.57
N ASP A 37 8.03 2.20 -1.15
CA ASP A 37 8.91 1.30 -1.92
C ASP A 37 8.27 0.90 -3.26
N LEU A 38 6.98 0.54 -3.26
CA LEU A 38 6.23 0.23 -4.48
C LEU A 38 6.20 1.42 -5.44
N ASN A 39 5.95 2.65 -4.95
CA ASN A 39 6.00 3.85 -5.78
C ASN A 39 7.38 4.11 -6.40
N ASN A 40 8.46 3.87 -5.64
CA ASN A 40 9.82 3.97 -6.15
C ASN A 40 10.08 2.91 -7.24
N GLU A 41 9.61 1.68 -7.04
CA GLU A 41 9.76 0.60 -8.03
C GLU A 41 8.98 0.90 -9.32
N ILE A 42 7.73 1.38 -9.21
CA ILE A 42 6.94 1.83 -10.36
C ILE A 42 7.72 2.90 -11.16
N SER A 43 8.30 3.89 -10.47
CA SER A 43 9.08 4.95 -11.11
C SER A 43 10.29 4.38 -11.89
N LYS A 44 11.00 3.42 -11.30
CA LYS A 44 12.13 2.73 -11.98
C LYS A 44 11.66 1.92 -13.19
N ARG A 45 10.50 1.27 -13.12
CA ARG A 45 9.95 0.49 -14.24
C ARG A 45 9.56 1.38 -15.41
N PHE A 46 8.97 2.55 -15.15
CA PHE A 46 8.73 3.55 -16.19
C PHE A 46 10.02 4.05 -16.83
N GLU A 47 11.07 4.28 -16.03
CA GLU A 47 12.37 4.68 -16.54
C GLU A 47 12.99 3.59 -17.44
N SER A 48 12.92 2.33 -17.02
CA SER A 48 13.39 1.17 -17.80
C SER A 48 12.62 1.04 -19.11
N LEU A 49 11.28 1.11 -19.07
CA LEU A 49 10.42 1.10 -20.25
C LEU A 49 10.79 2.23 -21.22
N GLY A 50 11.00 3.44 -20.72
CA GLY A 50 11.43 4.58 -21.53
C GLY A 50 12.75 4.34 -22.26
N ARG A 51 13.73 3.69 -21.60
CA ARG A 51 15.00 3.30 -22.22
C ARG A 51 14.80 2.28 -23.33
N VAL A 52 13.98 1.25 -23.10
CA VAL A 52 13.65 0.22 -24.10
C VAL A 52 13.03 0.85 -25.35
N ILE A 53 12.06 1.76 -25.17
CA ILE A 53 11.40 2.44 -26.30
C ILE A 53 12.38 3.36 -27.05
N TYR A 54 13.22 4.11 -26.32
CA TYR A 54 14.21 4.97 -26.93
C TYR A 54 15.22 4.18 -27.78
N ASP A 55 15.77 3.10 -27.24
CA ASP A 55 16.74 2.26 -27.95
C ASP A 55 16.11 1.58 -29.16
N ALA A 56 14.87 1.08 -29.03
CA ALA A 56 14.11 0.51 -30.13
C ALA A 56 13.90 1.52 -31.28
N LYS A 57 13.51 2.76 -30.95
CA LYS A 57 13.36 3.83 -31.94
C LYS A 57 14.67 4.25 -32.58
N LYS A 58 15.78 4.24 -31.83
CA LYS A 58 17.10 4.61 -32.34
C LYS A 58 17.70 3.52 -33.25
N THR A 59 17.42 2.26 -32.97
CA THR A 59 18.01 1.11 -33.68
C THR A 59 17.09 0.49 -34.73
N GLU A 60 15.88 1.04 -34.90
CA GLU A 60 14.81 0.48 -35.75
C GLU A 60 14.49 -0.99 -35.41
N ASN A 61 14.70 -1.37 -34.16
CA ASN A 61 14.48 -2.74 -33.69
C ASN A 61 13.07 -2.89 -33.12
N ASP A 62 12.44 -4.04 -33.39
CA ASP A 62 11.15 -4.35 -32.78
C ASP A 62 11.33 -4.87 -31.35
N THR A 63 10.72 -4.17 -30.40
CA THR A 63 10.73 -4.50 -28.97
C THR A 63 9.32 -4.59 -28.39
N SER A 64 8.31 -4.79 -29.24
CA SER A 64 6.89 -4.85 -28.83
C SER A 64 6.64 -5.82 -27.68
N ASP A 65 7.28 -6.98 -27.68
CA ASP A 65 7.14 -7.98 -26.61
C ASP A 65 7.69 -7.46 -25.27
N LEU A 66 8.89 -6.89 -25.27
CA LEU A 66 9.52 -6.31 -24.08
C LEU A 66 8.70 -5.14 -23.50
N VAL A 67 8.11 -4.33 -24.38
CA VAL A 67 7.21 -3.24 -23.98
C VAL A 67 5.95 -3.80 -23.31
N THR A 68 5.37 -4.85 -23.87
CA THR A 68 4.17 -5.51 -23.31
C THR A 68 4.46 -6.10 -21.93
N GLU A 69 5.60 -6.77 -21.77
CA GLU A 69 6.03 -7.29 -20.47
C GLU A 69 6.26 -6.17 -19.44
N CYS A 70 6.89 -5.06 -19.84
CA CYS A 70 7.11 -3.92 -18.97
C CYS A 70 5.79 -3.28 -18.51
N ILE A 71 4.80 -3.17 -19.40
CA ILE A 71 3.47 -2.64 -19.06
C ILE A 71 2.79 -3.57 -18.04
N SER A 72 2.76 -4.88 -18.29
CA SER A 72 2.17 -5.85 -17.37
C SER A 72 2.82 -5.80 -15.98
N ALA A 73 4.15 -5.67 -15.92
CA ALA A 73 4.85 -5.57 -14.65
C ALA A 73 4.54 -4.27 -13.88
N ILE A 74 4.28 -3.17 -14.59
CA ILE A 74 3.85 -1.89 -13.99
C ILE A 74 2.43 -2.03 -13.44
N ASP A 75 1.52 -2.66 -14.19
CA ASP A 75 0.14 -2.90 -13.77
C ASP A 75 0.09 -3.76 -12.49
N ASP A 76 0.87 -4.83 -12.43
CA ASP A 76 1.00 -5.69 -11.23
C ASP A 76 1.49 -4.91 -9.99
N LEU A 77 2.37 -3.92 -10.18
CA LEU A 77 2.87 -3.08 -9.09
C LEU A 77 1.80 -2.08 -8.62
N TYR A 78 0.99 -1.56 -9.53
CA TYR A 78 -0.16 -0.73 -9.17
C TYR A 78 -1.20 -1.53 -8.39
N GLU A 79 -1.53 -2.75 -8.81
CA GLU A 79 -2.44 -3.63 -8.06
C GLU A 79 -1.94 -3.89 -6.63
N GLN A 80 -0.64 -4.13 -6.46
CA GLN A 80 -0.02 -4.28 -5.14
C GLN A 80 -0.11 -3.00 -4.30
N LEU A 81 0.14 -1.84 -4.92
CA LEU A 81 0.07 -0.55 -4.25
C LEU A 81 -1.37 -0.26 -3.77
N ASP A 82 -2.36 -0.55 -4.59
CA ASP A 82 -3.77 -0.39 -4.26
C ASP A 82 -4.17 -1.31 -3.10
N ALA A 83 -3.77 -2.58 -3.13
CA ALA A 83 -4.01 -3.51 -2.03
C ALA A 83 -3.38 -3.06 -0.70
N VAL A 84 -2.19 -2.44 -0.72
CA VAL A 84 -1.56 -1.86 0.47
C VAL A 84 -2.31 -0.61 0.95
N ASN A 85 -2.74 0.25 0.04
CA ASN A 85 -3.50 1.46 0.37
C ASN A 85 -4.87 1.12 0.99
N GLU A 86 -5.56 0.11 0.47
CA GLU A 86 -6.81 -0.38 1.05
C GLU A 86 -6.61 -0.88 2.49
N GLN A 87 -5.51 -1.60 2.76
CA GLN A 87 -5.17 -2.05 4.11
C GLN A 87 -4.93 -0.87 5.07
N ILE A 88 -4.23 0.18 4.60
CA ILE A 88 -4.02 1.41 5.39
C ILE A 88 -5.37 2.07 5.73
N ILE A 89 -6.28 2.18 4.74
CA ILE A 89 -7.61 2.75 4.95
C ILE A 89 -8.41 1.90 5.95
N ALA A 90 -8.39 0.58 5.80
CA ALA A 90 -9.10 -0.34 6.68
C ALA A 90 -8.60 -0.32 8.13
N LEU A 91 -7.29 -0.09 8.33
CA LEU A 91 -6.69 0.07 9.66
C LEU A 91 -6.99 1.44 10.27
N ARG A 92 -7.03 2.52 9.48
CA ARG A 92 -7.40 3.86 9.95
C ARG A 92 -8.85 3.94 10.41
N LYS A 93 -9.76 3.22 9.76
CA LYS A 93 -11.20 3.13 10.11
C LYS A 93 -11.48 2.36 11.41
N LYS A 94 -10.46 2.08 12.22
CA LYS A 94 -10.59 1.35 13.49
C LYS A 94 -9.94 2.16 14.61
N THR A 95 -10.58 2.20 15.77
CA THR A 95 -10.06 2.79 17.00
C THR A 95 -10.02 1.74 18.11
N ILE A 96 -9.03 1.82 19.00
CA ILE A 96 -8.86 0.87 20.11
C ILE A 96 -9.39 1.52 21.39
N CYS A 97 -10.28 0.82 22.09
CA CYS A 97 -10.78 1.27 23.38
C CYS A 97 -9.66 1.24 24.43
N ARG A 98 -9.26 2.40 24.95
CA ARG A 98 -8.21 2.51 25.97
C ARG A 98 -8.57 1.86 27.32
N ASN A 99 -9.87 1.63 27.59
CA ASN A 99 -10.32 1.00 28.83
C ASN A 99 -10.28 -0.54 28.80
N CYS A 100 -10.64 -1.15 27.67
CA CYS A 100 -10.80 -2.62 27.59
C CYS A 100 -10.07 -3.29 26.41
N GLY A 101 -9.37 -2.54 25.57
CA GLY A 101 -8.63 -3.03 24.42
C GLY A 101 -9.48 -3.46 23.21
N ALA A 102 -10.80 -3.32 23.26
CA ALA A 102 -11.67 -3.70 22.14
C ALA A 102 -11.45 -2.78 20.92
N ILE A 103 -11.37 -3.39 19.73
CA ILE A 103 -11.33 -2.67 18.46
C ILE A 103 -12.75 -2.27 18.09
N ASN A 104 -12.97 -0.99 17.80
CA ASN A 104 -14.25 -0.42 17.40
C ASN A 104 -14.09 0.33 16.08
N PRO A 105 -15.17 0.54 15.30
CA PRO A 105 -15.16 1.46 14.16
C PRO A 105 -14.69 2.86 14.60
N GLN A 106 -13.92 3.55 13.75
CA GLN A 106 -13.39 4.88 14.06
C GLN A 106 -14.50 5.89 14.43
N ASP A 107 -15.67 5.80 13.80
CA ASP A 107 -16.79 6.71 14.06
C ASP A 107 -17.60 6.35 15.33
N SER A 108 -17.18 5.33 16.09
CA SER A 108 -17.87 4.91 17.31
C SER A 108 -17.61 5.91 18.44
N ILE A 109 -18.69 6.44 19.02
CA ILE A 109 -18.61 7.34 20.19
C ILE A 109 -18.39 6.53 21.49
N PHE A 110 -18.88 5.29 21.54
CA PHE A 110 -18.79 4.41 22.70
C PHE A 110 -18.27 3.03 22.30
N CYS A 111 -17.55 2.38 23.22
CA CYS A 111 -17.05 1.02 23.04
C CYS A 111 -18.20 0.01 23.06
N SER A 112 -18.31 -0.79 21.99
CA SER A 112 -19.29 -1.86 21.85
C SER A 112 -19.19 -2.97 22.91
N LYS A 113 -18.01 -3.13 23.53
CA LYS A 113 -17.75 -4.17 24.54
C LYS A 113 -17.97 -3.71 25.98
N CYS A 114 -17.55 -2.49 26.31
CA CYS A 114 -17.51 -2.03 27.71
C CYS A 114 -18.23 -0.71 27.97
N GLY A 115 -18.87 -0.12 26.95
CA GLY A 115 -19.62 1.14 27.07
C GLY A 115 -18.78 2.41 27.31
N ASN A 116 -17.45 2.29 27.45
CA ASN A 116 -16.59 3.45 27.68
C ASN A 116 -16.58 4.37 26.45
N ARG A 117 -16.66 5.68 26.66
CA ARG A 117 -16.53 6.67 25.58
C ARG A 117 -15.18 6.51 24.88
N LEU A 118 -15.19 6.52 23.55
CA LEU A 118 -13.99 6.48 22.72
C LEU A 118 -13.59 7.92 22.40
N VAL A 119 -12.29 8.22 22.51
CA VAL A 119 -11.73 9.53 22.15
C VAL A 119 -11.18 9.39 20.74
N ASN A 120 -11.78 10.08 19.78
CA ASN A 120 -11.37 10.02 18.38
C ASN A 120 -10.36 11.14 18.10
N ASP A 121 -9.08 10.79 17.91
CA ASP A 121 -8.00 11.73 17.54
C ASP A 121 -8.00 12.04 16.03
N GLY A 122 -9.17 12.34 15.44
CA GLY A 122 -9.30 12.83 14.06
C GLY A 122 -9.49 14.36 14.04
N PRO A 123 -9.08 15.08 12.99
CA PRO A 123 -9.26 16.53 12.93
C PRO A 123 -10.76 16.82 12.84
N SER A 124 -11.34 17.23 13.97
CA SER A 124 -12.68 17.79 14.03
C SER A 124 -12.67 19.15 13.33
N ALA A 125 -13.16 19.19 12.10
CA ALA A 125 -13.80 20.40 11.60
C ALA A 125 -15.20 20.47 12.21
N ASP A 126 -15.55 21.69 12.61
CA ASP A 126 -16.88 22.20 13.00
C ASP A 126 -17.17 22.26 14.52
N GLU A 127 -16.60 23.31 15.14
CA GLU A 127 -17.33 24.46 15.73
C GLU A 127 -18.86 24.24 15.87
N ASN A 128 -19.54 24.45 17.01
CA ASN A 128 -19.68 25.73 17.69
C ASN A 128 -20.51 25.58 18.99
N SER A 129 -20.47 26.63 19.79
CA SER A 129 -20.93 26.87 21.16
C SER A 129 -22.45 26.92 21.43
N GLU A 130 -22.75 27.02 22.74
CA GLU A 130 -23.99 27.46 23.43
C GLU A 130 -24.98 26.35 23.86
N GLY A 131 -25.43 26.24 25.11
CA GLY A 131 -25.20 27.05 26.30
C GLY A 131 -26.07 26.55 27.46
N LYS A 132 -25.63 26.80 28.70
CA LYS A 132 -26.44 27.38 29.77
C LYS A 132 -25.54 27.83 30.91
#